data_AF-A0A7J9KT68-F1
#
_entry.id   AF-A0A7J9KT68-F1
#
_cell.length_a   1.000
_cell.length_b   1.000
_cell.length_c   1.000
_cell.angle_alpha   90.00
_cell.angle_beta   90.00
_cell.angle_gamma   90.00
#
_symmetry.space_group_name_H-M   'P 1'
#
loop_
_entity.id
_entity.type
_entity.pdbx_description
1 polymer ?
#
loop_
_entity_poly.entity_id
_entity_poly.type
_entity_poly.pdbx_seq_one_letter_code
_entity_poly.pdbx_strand_id
1 'polypeptide(L)'
;MYSIPVEGDHEDELCEVRLIESPRNNCNEMMESWRKARVELTRRDGVTDLTRQTNNLGFKIKPEDVDTKACVKVLEELGFVVDAIVEPKRALIEEGREAIKANIERNEGIPYETKRRSPGEPDLHHH
;
A
#
# COMPACT_ATOMS: atom_id res chain seq x y z
N MET A 1 -11.56 20.19 -13.59
CA MET A 1 -11.32 19.79 -14.99
C MET A 1 -10.62 20.94 -15.67
N TYR A 2 -9.53 20.69 -16.40
CA TYR A 2 -8.83 21.70 -17.19
C TYR A 2 -8.93 21.33 -18.68
N SER A 3 -8.84 22.31 -19.56
CA SER A 3 -8.80 22.10 -21.01
C SER A 3 -7.79 23.09 -21.59
N ILE A 4 -6.90 22.60 -22.45
CA ILE A 4 -5.85 23.39 -23.08
C ILE A 4 -6.11 23.37 -24.57
N PRO A 5 -6.52 24.48 -25.20
CA PRO A 5 -6.61 24.55 -26.65
C PRO A 5 -5.21 24.45 -27.26
N VAL A 6 -5.08 23.64 -28.31
CA VAL A 6 -3.84 23.42 -29.04
C VAL A 6 -4.06 23.83 -30.48
N GLU A 7 -3.13 24.60 -31.03
CA GLU A 7 -3.15 25.04 -32.42
C GLU A 7 -2.10 24.27 -33.22
N GLY A 8 -2.53 23.69 -34.35
CA GLY A 8 -1.64 22.97 -35.26
C GLY A 8 -1.60 21.46 -35.03
N ASP A 9 -0.70 20.82 -35.76
CA ASP A 9 -0.38 19.39 -35.68
C ASP A 9 1.08 19.28 -35.22
N HIS A 10 1.33 18.51 -34.18
CA HIS A 10 2.60 18.43 -33.47
C HIS A 10 3.24 17.04 -33.62
N GLU A 11 3.16 16.44 -34.81
CA GLU A 11 3.64 15.07 -35.06
C GLU A 11 5.11 14.83 -34.66
N ASP A 12 5.98 15.79 -34.96
CA ASP A 12 7.42 15.64 -34.73
C ASP A 12 7.85 16.13 -33.35
N GLU A 13 6.90 16.47 -32.47
CA GLU A 13 7.16 17.06 -31.16
C GLU A 13 6.84 16.10 -30.01
N LEU A 14 7.61 16.20 -28.93
CA LEU A 14 7.31 15.50 -27.67
C LEU A 14 6.53 16.45 -26.74
N CYS A 15 5.21 16.43 -26.85
CA CYS A 15 4.34 17.26 -26.03
C CYS A 15 4.10 16.64 -24.64
N GLU A 16 4.17 17.47 -23.60
CA GLU A 16 3.96 17.06 -22.20
C GLU A 16 3.13 18.11 -21.44
N VAL A 17 2.15 17.65 -20.66
CA VAL A 17 1.45 18.47 -19.66
C VAL A 17 2.22 18.38 -18.34
N ARG A 18 2.41 19.50 -17.64
CA ARG A 18 3.22 19.58 -16.41
C ARG A 18 2.47 20.30 -15.30
N LEU A 19 2.72 19.87 -14.07
CA LEU A 19 2.31 20.62 -12.88
C LEU A 19 3.07 21.94 -12.79
N ILE A 20 2.35 23.01 -12.48
CA ILE A 20 2.92 24.34 -12.22
C ILE A 20 2.78 24.63 -10.73
N GLU A 21 1.55 24.70 -10.24
CA GLU A 21 1.25 25.01 -8.84
C GLU A 21 -0.04 24.32 -8.37
N SER A 22 -0.18 24.21 -7.05
CA SER A 22 -1.41 23.73 -6.43
C SER A 22 -2.12 24.88 -5.72
N PRO A 23 -3.45 25.02 -5.88
CA PRO A 23 -4.22 25.99 -5.12
C PRO A 23 -4.37 25.60 -3.63
N ARG A 24 -3.95 24.40 -3.23
CA ARG A 24 -4.09 23.89 -1.86
C ARG A 24 -2.77 23.96 -1.12
N ASN A 25 -2.74 24.71 -0.02
CA ASN A 25 -1.54 24.89 0.83
C ASN A 25 -1.00 23.58 1.46
N ASN A 26 -1.86 22.58 1.63
CA ASN A 26 -1.51 21.29 2.20
C ASN A 26 -1.38 20.16 1.19
N CYS A 27 -1.50 20.46 -0.11
CA CYS A 27 -1.38 19.48 -1.18
C CYS A 27 -0.61 20.09 -2.35
N ASN A 28 0.67 20.40 -2.14
CA ASN A 28 1.48 21.22 -3.05
C ASN A 28 2.90 20.70 -3.28
N GLU A 29 3.30 19.58 -2.68
CA GLU A 29 4.61 18.96 -2.97
C GLU A 29 4.51 18.13 -4.26
N MET A 30 5.39 18.36 -5.23
CA MET A 30 5.37 17.62 -6.49
C MET A 30 5.87 16.17 -6.30
N MET A 31 5.15 15.21 -6.89
CA MET A 31 5.66 13.85 -7.03
C MET A 31 6.45 13.71 -8.33
N GLU A 32 7.73 13.35 -8.25
CA GLU A 32 8.61 13.28 -9.42
C GLU A 32 8.00 12.42 -10.55
N SER A 33 7.42 11.27 -10.23
CA SER A 33 6.83 10.34 -11.19
C SER A 33 5.47 10.79 -11.77
N TRP A 34 4.77 11.73 -11.13
CA TRP A 34 3.45 12.21 -11.55
C TRP A 34 3.41 13.74 -11.78
N ARG A 35 4.58 14.36 -11.97
CA ARG A 35 4.68 15.79 -12.26
C ARG A 35 4.34 16.14 -13.70
N LYS A 36 4.37 15.15 -14.60
CA LYS A 36 4.15 15.34 -16.04
C LYS A 36 3.53 14.12 -16.70
N ALA A 37 2.79 14.36 -17.77
CA ALA A 37 2.19 13.34 -18.62
C ALA A 37 2.43 13.68 -20.09
N ARG A 38 2.83 12.67 -20.86
CA ARG A 38 2.98 12.80 -22.32
C ARG A 38 1.62 12.76 -23.00
N VAL A 39 1.53 13.49 -24.11
CA VAL A 39 0.34 13.53 -24.94
C VAL A 39 0.77 13.57 -26.40
N GLU A 40 0.14 12.75 -27.22
CA GLU A 40 0.32 12.76 -28.66
C GLU A 40 -0.67 13.75 -29.28
N LEU A 41 -0.17 14.72 -30.02
CA LEU A 41 -0.96 15.82 -30.60
C LEU A 41 -0.82 15.84 -32.13
N THR A 42 -1.12 14.70 -32.76
CA THR A 42 -1.20 14.54 -34.22
C THR A 42 -2.57 14.04 -34.65
N ARG A 43 -2.96 14.35 -35.88
CA ARG A 43 -4.13 13.76 -36.57
C ARG A 43 -3.78 12.48 -37.35
N ARG A 44 -2.50 12.08 -37.37
CA ARG A 44 -1.99 10.95 -38.16
C ARG A 44 -1.81 9.67 -37.33
N ASP A 45 -2.63 9.48 -36.31
CA ASP A 45 -2.59 8.31 -35.42
C ASP A 45 -3.85 7.42 -35.50
N GLY A 46 -4.74 7.69 -36.46
CA GLY A 46 -5.95 6.92 -36.70
C GLY A 46 -7.08 7.19 -35.70
N VAL A 47 -6.94 8.17 -34.80
CA VAL A 47 -7.99 8.58 -33.87
C VAL A 47 -8.77 9.75 -34.47
N THR A 48 -10.09 9.61 -34.61
CA THR A 48 -10.95 10.65 -35.18
C THR A 48 -11.25 11.79 -34.20
N ASP A 49 -11.15 11.53 -32.90
CA ASP A 49 -11.35 12.54 -31.85
C ASP A 49 -10.16 13.51 -31.79
N LEU A 50 -10.45 14.79 -31.73
CA LEU A 50 -9.45 15.86 -31.62
C LEU A 50 -9.08 16.16 -30.15
N THR A 51 -9.76 15.54 -29.20
CA THR A 51 -9.53 15.70 -27.77
C THR A 51 -8.65 14.59 -27.25
N ARG A 52 -7.55 14.95 -26.60
CA ARG A 52 -6.61 14.00 -26.00
C ARG A 52 -6.66 14.09 -24.49
N GLN A 53 -6.95 12.95 -23.86
CA GLN A 53 -6.89 12.82 -22.41
C GLN A 53 -5.47 12.41 -22.01
N THR A 54 -4.96 13.04 -20.96
CA THR A 54 -3.63 12.72 -20.43
C THR A 54 -3.76 11.97 -19.12
N ASN A 55 -2.69 11.28 -18.72
CA ASN A 55 -2.64 10.68 -17.40
C ASN A 55 -2.77 11.75 -16.31
N ASN A 56 -3.45 11.38 -15.23
CA ASN A 56 -3.62 12.27 -14.09
C ASN A 56 -2.25 12.65 -13.49
N LEU A 57 -2.13 13.92 -13.12
CA LEU A 57 -1.00 14.47 -12.38
C LEU A 57 -1.40 14.66 -10.91
N GLY A 58 -0.42 14.73 -10.01
CA GLY A 58 -0.71 14.84 -8.59
C GLY A 58 0.36 15.53 -7.76
N PHE A 59 -0.09 16.36 -6.83
CA PHE A 59 0.70 16.83 -5.70
C PHE A 59 0.46 15.90 -4.49
N LYS A 60 1.45 15.81 -3.59
CA LYS A 60 1.30 15.10 -2.32
C LYS A 60 0.61 16.00 -1.30
N ILE A 61 -0.26 15.37 -0.51
CA ILE A 61 -0.70 15.93 0.75
C ILE A 61 0.48 15.91 1.72
N LYS A 62 0.66 16.98 2.50
CA LYS A 62 1.71 17.06 3.52
C LYS A 62 1.55 15.93 4.56
N PRO A 63 2.64 15.31 5.03
CA PRO A 63 2.56 14.13 5.90
C PRO A 63 1.67 14.30 7.13
N GLU A 64 1.67 15.48 7.74
CA GLU A 64 0.86 15.83 8.91
C GLU A 64 -0.66 15.81 8.66
N ASP A 65 -1.09 15.98 7.41
CA ASP A 65 -2.50 16.06 6.99
C ASP A 65 -2.99 14.79 6.27
N VAL A 66 -2.14 13.76 6.12
CA VAL A 66 -2.51 12.51 5.45
C VAL A 66 -3.38 11.65 6.36
N ASP A 67 -4.57 11.29 5.88
CA ASP A 67 -5.38 10.24 6.50
C ASP A 67 -4.82 8.86 6.15
N THR A 68 -3.85 8.43 6.95
CA THR A 68 -3.17 7.13 6.79
C THR A 68 -4.12 5.94 6.91
N LYS A 69 -5.18 6.04 7.71
CA LYS A 69 -6.17 4.95 7.86
C LYS A 69 -6.96 4.77 6.57
N ALA A 70 -7.39 5.87 5.95
CA ALA A 70 -8.04 5.83 4.65
C ALA A 70 -7.11 5.28 3.56
N CYS A 71 -5.83 5.69 3.54
CA CYS A 71 -4.84 5.16 2.59
C CYS A 71 -4.66 3.64 2.73
N VAL A 72 -4.48 3.14 3.96
CA VAL A 72 -4.33 1.70 4.21
C VAL A 72 -5.55 0.92 3.72
N LYS A 73 -6.76 1.41 4.03
CA LYS A 73 -8.00 0.76 3.57
C LYS A 73 -8.07 0.65 2.04
N VAL A 74 -7.73 1.72 1.32
CA VAL A 74 -7.71 1.68 -0.16
C VAL A 74 -6.66 0.71 -0.67
N LEU A 75 -5.47 0.66 -0.05
CA LEU A 75 -4.43 -0.28 -0.43
C LEU A 75 -4.82 -1.74 -0.16
N GLU A 76 -5.59 -2.01 0.90
CA GLU A 76 -6.18 -3.32 1.19
C GLU A 76 -7.22 -3.70 0.12
N GLU A 77 -8.13 -2.79 -0.23
CA GLU A 77 -9.15 -2.99 -1.27
C GLU A 77 -8.51 -3.26 -2.65
N LEU A 78 -7.35 -2.66 -2.91
CA LEU A 78 -6.56 -2.89 -4.12
C LEU A 78 -5.66 -4.14 -4.05
N GLY A 79 -5.61 -4.83 -2.91
CA GLY A 79 -4.85 -6.08 -2.71
C GLY A 79 -3.38 -5.91 -2.35
N PHE A 80 -2.86 -4.69 -2.23
CA PHE A 80 -1.43 -4.45 -1.98
C PHE A 80 -0.96 -4.85 -0.57
N VAL A 81 -1.84 -4.79 0.43
CA VAL A 81 -1.47 -5.02 1.84
C VAL A 81 -1.34 -6.50 2.17
N VAL A 82 -2.05 -7.37 1.44
CA VAL A 82 -1.90 -8.83 1.58
C VAL A 82 -0.50 -9.23 1.13
N ASP A 83 -0.03 -8.72 -0.01
CA ASP A 83 1.28 -9.09 -0.55
C ASP A 83 2.45 -8.47 0.24
N ALA A 84 2.33 -7.23 0.71
CA ALA A 84 3.44 -6.54 1.39
C ALA A 84 3.69 -7.00 2.85
N ILE A 85 2.66 -7.47 3.56
CA ILE A 85 2.77 -7.87 4.98
C ILE A 85 2.75 -9.39 5.14
N VAL A 86 1.94 -10.10 4.34
CA VAL A 86 1.80 -11.55 4.47
C VAL A 86 2.97 -12.26 3.81
N GLU A 87 3.43 -11.89 2.61
CA GLU A 87 4.52 -12.61 1.94
C GLU A 87 5.80 -12.73 2.78
N PRO A 88 6.32 -11.66 3.42
CA PRO A 88 7.54 -11.78 4.23
C PRO A 88 7.36 -12.67 5.46
N LYS A 89 6.14 -12.83 5.96
CA LYS A 89 5.82 -13.61 7.17
C LYS A 89 5.13 -14.94 6.87
N ARG A 90 4.80 -15.22 5.61
CA ARG A 90 4.04 -16.41 5.18
C ARG A 90 4.74 -17.67 5.63
N ALA A 91 6.05 -17.75 5.40
CA ALA A 91 6.88 -18.88 5.83
C ALA A 91 6.86 -19.08 7.36
N LEU A 92 6.96 -17.99 8.15
CA LEU A 92 6.92 -18.05 9.61
C LEU A 92 5.55 -18.48 10.15
N ILE A 93 4.47 -18.05 9.49
CA ILE A 93 3.10 -18.44 9.84
C ILE A 93 2.88 -19.93 9.56
N GLU A 94 3.35 -20.44 8.43
CA GLU A 94 3.26 -21.87 8.09
C GLU A 94 4.13 -22.75 9.00
N GLU A 95 5.35 -22.33 9.32
CA GLU A 95 6.21 -23.04 10.28
C GLU A 95 5.54 -23.13 11.66
N GLY A 96 4.99 -22.02 12.15
CA GLY A 96 4.24 -22.01 13.41
C GLY A 96 3.02 -22.94 13.39
N ARG A 97 2.30 -22.99 12.26
CA ARG A 97 1.14 -23.87 12.07
C ARG A 97 1.54 -25.36 12.13
N GLU A 98 2.59 -25.75 11.41
CA GLU A 98 3.07 -27.14 11.41
C GLU A 98 3.63 -27.54 12.78
N ALA A 99 4.34 -26.62 13.47
CA ALA A 99 4.85 -26.87 14.82
C ALA A 99 3.72 -27.12 15.83
N ILE A 100 2.62 -26.35 15.75
CA ILE A 100 1.44 -26.54 16.59
C ILE A 100 0.76 -27.87 16.26
N LYS A 101 0.57 -28.19 14.97
CA LYS A 101 -0.04 -29.45 14.53
C LYS A 101 0.74 -30.67 15.02
N ALA A 102 2.06 -30.66 14.86
CA ALA A 102 2.92 -31.72 15.37
C ALA A 102 2.90 -31.83 16.90
N ASN A 103 2.69 -30.73 17.62
CA ASN A 103 2.53 -30.76 19.07
C ASN A 103 1.20 -31.41 19.48
N ILE A 104 0.11 -31.07 18.78
CA ILE A 104 -1.21 -31.67 19.01
C ILE A 104 -1.17 -33.17 18.73
N GLU A 105 -0.65 -33.61 17.58
CA GLU A 105 -0.54 -35.04 17.24
C GLU A 105 0.29 -35.84 18.26
N ARG A 106 1.35 -35.23 18.83
CA ARG A 106 2.15 -35.85 19.90
C ARG A 106 1.43 -35.91 21.24
N ASN A 107 0.47 -35.01 21.48
CA ASN A 107 -0.22 -34.84 22.75
C ASN A 107 -1.68 -35.31 22.71
N GLU A 108 -2.17 -35.84 21.59
CA GLU A 108 -3.42 -36.60 21.51
C GLU A 108 -3.29 -37.86 22.39
N GLY A 109 -3.52 -37.68 23.69
CA GLY A 109 -3.44 -38.72 24.71
C GLY A 109 -3.02 -38.28 26.11
N ILE A 110 -2.52 -37.04 26.31
CA ILE A 110 -2.08 -36.59 27.66
C ILE A 110 -2.90 -35.37 28.11
N PRO A 111 -3.71 -35.48 29.18
CA PRO A 111 -4.43 -34.34 29.74
C PRO A 111 -3.45 -33.27 30.19
N TYR A 112 -3.64 -32.03 29.74
CA TYR A 112 -2.80 -30.90 30.13
C TYR A 112 -3.08 -30.53 31.60
N GLU A 113 -2.40 -31.18 32.55
CA GLU A 113 -2.43 -30.75 33.95
C GLU A 113 -1.70 -29.40 34.09
N THR A 114 -2.49 -28.32 34.20
CA THR A 114 -1.99 -27.04 34.67
C THR A 114 -1.66 -27.14 36.16
N LYS A 115 -0.42 -27.52 36.50
CA LYS A 115 0.09 -27.32 37.87
C LYS A 115 0.25 -25.82 38.13
N ARG A 116 -0.83 -25.16 38.54
CA ARG A 116 -0.77 -23.91 39.30
C ARG A 116 0.01 -24.21 40.58
N ARG A 117 1.28 -23.81 40.65
CA ARG A 117 2.00 -23.75 41.92
C ARG A 117 1.36 -22.64 42.75
N SER A 118 0.52 -23.02 43.71
CA SER A 118 0.14 -22.11 44.81
C SER A 118 1.39 -21.87 45.67
N PRO A 119 1.76 -20.62 45.98
CA PRO A 119 2.89 -20.34 46.84
C PRO A 119 2.45 -20.45 48.31
N GLY A 120 3.05 -21.39 49.05
CA GLY A 120 2.97 -21.43 50.51
C GLY A 120 2.82 -22.84 51.08
N GLU A 121 3.94 -23.54 51.24
CA GLU A 121 4.06 -24.62 52.23
C GLU A 121 5.41 -24.43 52.95
N PRO A 122 5.45 -24.25 54.28
CA PRO A 122 6.70 -24.01 54.99
C PRO A 122 7.45 -25.32 55.23
N ASP A 123 8.75 -25.29 54.93
CA ASP A 123 9.68 -26.40 55.15
C ASP A 123 9.89 -26.62 56.65
N LEU A 124 9.52 -27.80 57.12
CA LEU A 124 9.62 -28.24 58.51
C LEU A 124 10.99 -28.89 58.74
N HIS A 125 11.57 -28.58 59.90
CA HIS A 125 12.76 -29.15 60.54
C HIS A 125 14.10 -28.49 60.23
N HIS A 126 14.71 -27.88 61.27
CA HIS A 126 15.84 -28.50 61.96
C HIS A 126 15.91 -28.01 63.43
N HIS A 127 16.45 -28.90 64.27
CA HIS A 127 16.42 -28.98 65.74
C HIS A 127 16.96 -27.77 66.52
#